data_AF-A0A2E5XRL7-F1
#
_entry.id   AF-A0A2E5XRL7-F1
#
_cell.length_a   1.000
_cell.length_b   1.000
_cell.length_c   1.000
_cell.angle_alpha   90.00
_cell.angle_beta   90.00
_cell.angle_gamma   90.00
#
_symmetry.space_group_name_H-M   'P 1'
#
loop_
_entity.id
_entity.type
_entity.pdbx_description
1 polymer ?
#
loop_
_entity_poly.entity_id
_entity_poly.type
_entity_poly.pdbx_seq_one_letter_code
_entity_poly.pdbx_strand_id
1 'polypeptide(L)' 'MEYHQPVLLNETMDGLDINPDGIYVDVTFGGGGHSKAILQKLENGRL' A
#
# COMPACT_ATOMS: atom_id res chain seq x y z
N MET A 1 -20.40 8.09 -6.89
CA MET A 1 -20.24 6.73 -6.33
C MET A 1 -19.06 6.78 -5.40
N GLU A 2 -19.22 6.26 -4.19
CA GLU A 2 -18.11 6.07 -3.27
C GLU A 2 -17.20 4.98 -3.85
N TYR A 3 -15.91 5.27 -4.01
CA TYR A 3 -14.94 4.29 -4.50
C TYR A 3 -14.62 3.28 -3.38
N HIS A 4 -14.22 2.06 -3.76
CA HIS A 4 -13.95 0.98 -2.79
C HIS A 4 -12.92 1.39 -1.73
N GLN A 5 -13.28 1.19 -0.45
CA GLN A 5 -12.37 1.36 0.68
C GLN A 5 -11.64 0.03 0.95
N PRO A 6 -10.29 0.00 0.96
CA PRO A 6 -9.55 -1.22 1.20
C PRO A 6 -9.78 -1.75 2.62
N VAL A 7 -9.99 -3.05 2.74
CA VAL A 7 -10.20 -3.73 4.02
C VAL A 7 -8.89 -3.76 4.80
N LEU A 8 -8.95 -3.46 6.11
CA LEU A 8 -7.80 -3.43 7.03
C LEU A 8 -6.64 -2.57 6.53
N LEU A 9 -6.95 -1.42 5.92
CA LEU A 9 -5.92 -0.56 5.33
C LEU A 9 -4.88 -0.12 6.38
N ASN A 10 -5.32 0.43 7.52
CA ASN A 10 -4.40 0.97 8.52
C ASN A 10 -3.56 -0.14 9.15
N GLU A 11 -4.18 -1.26 9.52
CA GLU A 11 -3.51 -2.41 10.12
C GLU A 11 -2.47 -3.01 9.16
N THR A 12 -2.77 -3.01 7.86
CA THR A 12 -1.81 -3.45 6.82
C THR A 12 -0.62 -2.50 6.74
N MET A 13 -0.87 -1.18 6.76
CA MET A 13 0.19 -0.17 6.70
C MET A 13 1.08 -0.19 7.95
N ASP A 14 0.49 -0.37 9.13
CA ASP A 14 1.20 -0.47 10.39
C ASP A 14 2.01 -1.79 10.46
N GLY A 15 1.43 -2.90 10.00
CA GLY A 15 2.09 -4.21 10.02
C GLY A 15 3.20 -4.38 8.98
N LEU A 16 3.11 -3.68 7.85
CA LEU A 16 4.15 -3.68 6.81
C LEU A 16 5.38 -2.83 7.19
N ASP A 17 5.25 -1.93 8.17
CA ASP A 17 6.30 -1.03 8.67
C ASP A 17 7.17 -0.46 7.52
N ILE A 18 6.51 0.30 6.64
CA ILE A 18 7.06 0.64 5.34
C ILE A 18 8.35 1.46 5.47
N ASN A 19 9.43 0.94 4.87
CA ASN A 19 10.66 1.67 4.61
C ASN A 19 10.47 2.51 3.32
N PRO A 20 10.67 3.84 3.36
CA PRO A 20 10.52 4.71 2.20
C PRO A 20 11.37 4.35 0.98
N ASP A 21 12.49 3.65 1.19
CA ASP A 21 13.40 3.19 0.13
C ASP A 21 13.27 1.68 -0.16
N GLY A 22 12.27 1.01 0.45
CA GLY A 22 12.05 -0.42 0.34
C GLY A 22 11.49 -0.86 -1.02
N ILE A 23 11.55 -2.17 -1.27
CA ILE A 23 10.95 -2.81 -2.44
C ILE A 23 9.85 -3.76 -1.95
N TYR A 24 8.63 -3.51 -2.39
CA TYR A 24 7.43 -4.24 -2.01
C TYR A 24 6.82 -4.93 -3.23
N VAL A 25 5.95 -5.92 -3.01
CA VAL A 25 5.20 -6.60 -4.07
C VAL A 25 3.75 -6.72 -3.62
N ASP A 26 2.82 -6.12 -4.37
CA ASP A 26 1.39 -6.38 -4.20
C ASP A 26 0.97 -7.58 -5.06
N VAL A 27 0.92 -8.76 -4.43
CA VAL A 27 0.53 -10.01 -5.09
C VAL A 27 -0.98 -10.14 -5.30
N THR A 28 -1.77 -9.13 -4.92
CA THR A 28 -3.24 -9.12 -4.94
C THR A 28 -3.82 -7.79 -5.43
N PHE A 29 -3.10 -7.09 -6.31
CA PHE A 29 -3.35 -5.69 -6.74
C PHE A 29 -4.82 -5.23 -6.72
N GLY A 30 -5.74 -6.00 -7.30
CA GLY A 30 -7.18 -5.72 -7.24
C GLY A 30 -7.52 -4.32 -7.76
N GLY A 31 -8.21 -3.51 -6.96
CA GLY A 31 -8.50 -2.10 -7.27
C GLY A 31 -7.34 -1.14 -6.98
N GLY A 32 -6.18 -1.62 -6.53
CA GLY A 32 -4.99 -0.82 -6.26
C GLY A 32 -5.05 0.03 -4.99
N GLY A 33 -6.01 -0.23 -4.10
CA GLY A 33 -6.20 0.58 -2.89
C GLY A 33 -5.05 0.48 -1.88
N HIS A 34 -4.59 -0.74 -1.57
CA HIS A 34 -3.39 -0.95 -0.75
C HIS A 34 -2.13 -0.50 -1.46
N SER A 35 -1.98 -0.83 -2.75
CA SER A 35 -0.88 -0.35 -3.59
C SER A 35 -0.72 1.18 -3.54
N LYS A 36 -1.82 1.93 -3.66
CA LYS A 36 -1.81 3.39 -3.57
C LYS A 36 -1.31 3.88 -2.22
N ALA A 37 -1.73 3.27 -1.12
CA ALA A 37 -1.29 3.65 0.21
C ALA A 37 0.19 3.34 0.45
N ILE A 38 0.69 2.20 -0.05
CA ILE A 38 2.12 1.87 -0.02
C ILE A 38 2.93 2.92 -0.79
N LEU A 39 2.55 3.22 -2.04
CA LEU A 39 3.24 4.23 -2.86
C LEU A 39 3.27 5.62 -2.22
N GLN A 40 2.26 6.00 -1.43
CA GLN A 40 2.25 7.27 -0.69
C GLN A 40 3.28 7.34 0.45
N LYS A 41 3.83 6.20 0.87
CA LYS A 41 4.87 6.11 1.91
C LYS A 41 6.28 5.91 1.36
N LEU A 42 6.41 5.61 0.06
CA LEU A 42 7.71 5.45 -0.59
C LEU A 42 8.25 6.80 -1.07
N GLU A 43 9.56 7.00 -0.92
CA GLU A 43 10.29 8.17 -1.42
C GLU A 43 11.16 7.79 -2.61
N ASN A 44 12.09 6.83 -2.43
CA ASN A 44 12.91 6.27 -3.52
C ASN A 44 12.68 4.77 -3.73
N GLY A 45 11.76 4.19 -2.95
CA GLY A 45 11.41 2.78 -3.02
C GLY A 45 10.61 2.39 -4.26
N ARG A 46 10.28 1.10 -4.35
CA ARG A 46 9.52 0.53 -5.47
C ARG A 46 8.41 -0.37 -4.95
N LEU A 47 7.31 -0.40 -5.69
CA LEU A 47 6.20 -1.33 -5.52
C LEU A 47 6.01 -2.12 -6.81
#